data_AF-A0A9E3ETY1-F1
#
_entry.id   AF-A0A9E3ETY1-F1
#
_cell.length_a   1.000
_cell.length_b   1.000
_cell.length_c   1.000
_cell.angle_alpha   90.00
_cell.angle_beta   90.00
_cell.angle_gamma   90.00
#
_symmetry.space_group_name_H-M   'P 1'
#
loop_
_entity.id
_entity.type
_entity.pdbx_description
1 polymer ?
#
loop_
_entity_poly.entity_id
_entity_poly.type
_entity_poly.pdbx_seq_one_letter_code
_entity_poly.pdbx_strand_id
1 'polypeptide(L)'
;MDFTLPEHLPGLLAEMDAFIEREIAPLQAENMQYFDQRREHARTDWEHDGIPTRDWEDLLAEMRRRADKAGWLRYGLPASLGGRDGTNIDMAVIREHLAHRGLGLHNDLQNESSIVGNFPQVIMMERFGSDAQRALWSEALISGERSMAFGLTEPQHGSDATWLETHAVQDGSKEGAWLINGSKRFNTGVHRATHDLIFARTSGEPGQARGITAFLVPTDAQGFTVPYYWWTFNMPTDHGEVELNDVRVPADAVLGEVDRGLEVAQTFLHENRI
;
A
#
# COMPACT_ATOMS: atom_id res chain seq x y z
N MET A 1 -1.95 13.02 -33.06
CA MET A 1 -1.68 12.05 -31.99
C MET A 1 -2.43 10.80 -32.35
N ASP A 2 -1.76 9.66 -32.27
CA ASP A 2 -2.40 8.36 -32.42
C ASP A 2 -2.93 7.93 -31.04
N PHE A 3 -4.22 7.61 -30.98
CA PHE A 3 -4.92 7.21 -29.76
C PHE A 3 -5.39 5.74 -29.86
N THR A 4 -4.91 4.98 -30.85
CA THR A 4 -5.22 3.56 -30.93
C THR A 4 -4.59 2.81 -29.78
N LEU A 5 -5.39 1.95 -29.14
CA LEU A 5 -4.90 1.04 -28.12
C LEU A 5 -3.93 0.02 -28.74
N PRO A 6 -2.89 -0.42 -28.00
CA PRO A 6 -2.12 -1.62 -28.32
C PRO A 6 -3.02 -2.80 -28.70
N GLU A 7 -2.61 -3.57 -29.71
CA GLU A 7 -3.42 -4.63 -30.35
C GLU A 7 -3.91 -5.71 -29.36
N HIS A 8 -3.15 -5.98 -28.30
CA HIS A 8 -3.50 -6.99 -27.30
C HIS A 8 -4.60 -6.55 -26.33
N LEU A 9 -4.76 -5.24 -26.09
CA LEU A 9 -5.64 -4.75 -25.02
C LEU A 9 -7.13 -5.07 -25.23
N PRO A 10 -7.74 -4.91 -26.42
CA PRO A 10 -9.15 -5.24 -26.59
C PRO A 10 -9.49 -6.69 -26.23
N GLY A 11 -8.62 -7.64 -26.61
CA GLY A 11 -8.77 -9.05 -26.25
C GLY A 11 -8.61 -9.29 -24.75
N LEU A 12 -7.57 -8.68 -24.16
CA LEU A 12 -7.30 -8.76 -22.72
C LEU A 12 -8.49 -8.24 -21.88
N LEU A 13 -9.06 -7.08 -22.25
CA LEU A 13 -10.22 -6.51 -21.56
C LEU A 13 -11.45 -7.42 -21.64
N ALA A 14 -11.69 -8.05 -22.80
CA ALA A 14 -12.79 -9.00 -22.97
C ALA A 14 -12.60 -10.27 -22.11
N GLU A 15 -11.38 -10.81 -22.01
CA GLU A 15 -11.06 -11.93 -21.12
C GLU A 15 -11.25 -11.56 -19.64
N MET A 16 -10.84 -10.35 -19.26
CA MET A 16 -11.01 -9.82 -17.91
C MET A 16 -12.50 -9.66 -17.57
N ASP A 17 -13.32 -9.12 -18.47
CA ASP A 17 -14.77 -9.03 -18.26
C ASP A 17 -15.41 -10.41 -18.09
N ALA A 18 -15.02 -11.38 -18.92
CA ALA A 18 -15.49 -12.76 -18.79
C ALA A 18 -15.08 -13.40 -17.45
N PHE A 19 -13.92 -13.05 -16.91
CA PHE A 19 -13.51 -13.45 -15.56
C PHE A 19 -14.36 -12.77 -14.49
N ILE A 20 -14.59 -11.45 -14.59
CA ILE A 20 -15.41 -10.71 -13.63
C ILE A 20 -16.81 -11.31 -13.56
N GLU A 21 -17.48 -11.50 -14.69
CA GLU A 21 -18.85 -12.04 -14.73
C GLU A 21 -18.95 -13.46 -14.16
N ARG A 22 -17.90 -14.28 -14.34
CA ARG A 22 -17.89 -15.66 -13.86
C ARG A 22 -17.55 -15.78 -12.38
N GLU A 23 -16.56 -15.03 -11.91
CA GLU A 23 -15.91 -15.29 -10.61
C GLU A 23 -16.17 -14.21 -9.57
N ILE A 24 -16.36 -12.96 -9.99
CA ILE A 24 -16.43 -11.79 -9.10
C ILE A 24 -17.87 -11.28 -8.95
N ALA A 25 -18.63 -11.20 -10.04
CA ALA A 25 -20.01 -10.74 -10.02
C ALA A 25 -20.92 -11.61 -9.13
N PRO A 26 -20.82 -12.95 -9.09
CA PRO A 26 -21.59 -13.76 -8.15
C PRO A 26 -21.26 -13.45 -6.69
N LEU A 27 -19.97 -13.30 -6.39
CA LEU A 27 -19.49 -12.98 -5.05
C LEU A 27 -19.97 -11.58 -4.59
N GLN A 28 -19.98 -10.61 -5.50
CA GLN A 28 -20.58 -9.30 -5.25
C GLN A 28 -22.10 -9.39 -5.02
N ALA A 29 -22.81 -10.18 -5.83
CA ALA A 29 -24.27 -10.33 -5.72
C ALA A 29 -24.71 -10.93 -4.37
N GLU A 30 -23.90 -11.81 -3.79
CA GLU A 30 -24.11 -12.35 -2.43
C GLU A 30 -23.82 -11.32 -1.33
N ASN A 31 -23.17 -10.20 -1.66
CA ASN A 31 -22.65 -9.20 -0.71
C ASN A 31 -23.05 -7.76 -1.08
N MET A 32 -24.24 -7.58 -1.67
CA MET A 32 -24.69 -6.29 -2.19
C MET A 32 -24.77 -5.16 -1.14
N GLN A 33 -24.82 -5.48 0.15
CA GLN A 33 -24.75 -4.48 1.22
C GLN A 33 -23.48 -3.62 1.16
N TYR A 34 -22.39 -4.12 0.59
CA TYR A 34 -21.15 -3.36 0.43
C TYR A 34 -21.07 -2.59 -0.89
N PHE A 35 -22.09 -2.60 -1.74
CA PHE A 35 -22.06 -1.96 -3.06
C PHE A 35 -23.31 -1.11 -3.34
N ASP A 36 -24.30 -1.12 -2.45
CA ASP A 36 -25.48 -0.28 -2.53
C ASP A 36 -25.24 1.14 -1.95
N GLN A 37 -26.32 1.91 -1.83
CA GLN A 37 -26.29 3.28 -1.28
C GLN A 37 -25.91 3.35 0.22
N ARG A 38 -25.90 2.24 0.94
CA ARG A 38 -25.52 2.13 2.36
C ARG A 38 -24.13 1.54 2.57
N ARG A 39 -23.38 1.31 1.49
CA ARG A 39 -22.06 0.64 1.51
C ARG A 39 -21.10 1.21 2.56
N GLU A 40 -21.04 2.53 2.72
CA GLU A 40 -20.14 3.16 3.68
C GLU A 40 -20.44 2.68 5.11
N HIS A 41 -21.70 2.74 5.53
CA HIS A 41 -22.11 2.22 6.83
C HIS A 41 -21.85 0.72 6.96
N ALA A 42 -22.13 -0.07 5.92
CA ALA A 42 -21.94 -1.53 5.97
C ALA A 42 -20.46 -1.92 6.10
N ARG A 43 -19.56 -1.15 5.48
CA ARG A 43 -18.11 -1.37 5.49
C ARG A 43 -17.42 -0.81 6.74
N THR A 44 -18.12 -0.02 7.56
CA THR A 44 -17.54 0.73 8.69
C THR A 44 -17.82 0.06 10.03
N ASP A 45 -16.76 -0.15 10.81
CA ASP A 45 -16.85 -0.57 12.20
C ASP A 45 -16.96 0.66 13.11
N TRP A 46 -18.19 1.05 13.44
CA TRP A 46 -18.49 2.23 14.25
C TRP A 46 -18.03 2.13 15.71
N GLU A 47 -17.74 0.92 16.19
CA GLU A 47 -17.31 0.68 17.57
C GLU A 47 -15.77 0.70 17.71
N HIS A 48 -15.04 0.66 16.59
CA HIS A 48 -13.57 0.61 16.55
C HIS A 48 -13.00 1.71 15.65
N ASP A 49 -13.28 2.98 15.98
CA ASP A 49 -12.76 4.16 15.29
C ASP A 49 -13.06 4.23 13.78
N GLY A 50 -14.15 3.58 13.34
CA GLY A 50 -14.62 3.66 11.96
C GLY A 50 -13.79 2.86 10.96
N ILE A 51 -12.86 2.01 11.41
CA ILE A 51 -12.03 1.18 10.53
C ILE A 51 -12.89 0.22 9.67
N PRO A 52 -12.33 -0.35 8.60
CA PRO A 52 -13.04 -1.35 7.79
C PRO A 52 -13.52 -2.54 8.63
N THR A 53 -14.75 -2.99 8.42
CA THR A 53 -15.26 -4.21 9.07
C THR A 53 -14.50 -5.45 8.59
N ARG A 54 -14.35 -6.43 9.48
CA ARG A 54 -13.64 -7.67 9.15
C ARG A 54 -14.27 -8.42 7.98
N ASP A 55 -15.58 -8.53 7.94
CA ASP A 55 -16.31 -9.20 6.86
C ASP A 55 -16.06 -8.55 5.49
N TRP A 56 -15.95 -7.21 5.45
CA TRP A 56 -15.59 -6.48 4.24
C TRP A 56 -14.16 -6.79 3.80
N GLU A 57 -13.21 -6.82 4.73
CA GLU A 57 -11.82 -7.14 4.40
C GLU A 57 -11.62 -8.60 3.96
N ASP A 58 -12.36 -9.54 4.57
CA ASP A 58 -12.35 -10.94 4.19
C ASP A 58 -12.94 -11.14 2.77
N LEU A 59 -13.98 -10.38 2.40
CA LEU A 59 -14.51 -10.34 1.03
C LEU A 59 -13.47 -9.83 0.02
N LEU A 60 -12.76 -8.74 0.36
CA LEU A 60 -11.67 -8.23 -0.48
C LEU A 60 -10.52 -9.24 -0.60
N ALA A 61 -10.19 -9.97 0.46
CA ALA A 61 -9.19 -11.03 0.44
C ALA A 61 -9.61 -12.19 -0.47
N GLU A 62 -10.88 -12.60 -0.43
CA GLU A 62 -11.41 -13.63 -1.32
C GLU A 62 -11.37 -13.20 -2.79
N MET A 63 -11.73 -11.95 -3.10
CA MET A 63 -11.60 -11.39 -4.44
C MET A 63 -10.13 -11.45 -4.92
N ARG A 64 -9.18 -10.97 -4.10
CA ARG A 64 -7.75 -11.01 -4.45
C ARG A 64 -7.28 -12.42 -4.70
N ARG A 65 -7.68 -13.39 -3.87
CA ARG A 65 -7.33 -14.81 -4.04
C ARG A 65 -7.84 -15.39 -5.36
N ARG A 66 -9.07 -15.08 -5.76
CA ARG A 66 -9.64 -15.49 -7.06
C ARG A 66 -8.88 -14.86 -8.22
N ALA A 67 -8.60 -13.56 -8.12
CA ALA A 67 -7.86 -12.81 -9.13
C ALA A 67 -6.42 -13.29 -9.28
N ASP A 68 -5.73 -13.61 -8.18
CA ASP A 68 -4.37 -14.14 -8.19
C ASP A 68 -4.30 -15.52 -8.83
N LYS A 69 -5.24 -16.40 -8.44
CA LYS A 69 -5.36 -17.74 -9.05
C LYS A 69 -5.61 -17.67 -10.57
N ALA A 70 -6.32 -16.66 -11.04
CA ALA A 70 -6.55 -16.41 -12.47
C ALA A 70 -5.40 -15.65 -13.16
N GLY A 71 -4.39 -15.21 -12.40
CA GLY A 71 -3.24 -14.44 -12.89
C GLY A 71 -3.55 -12.99 -13.24
N TRP A 72 -4.69 -12.44 -12.79
CA TRP A 72 -5.06 -11.04 -12.98
C TRP A 72 -4.41 -10.15 -11.93
N LEU A 73 -4.34 -10.61 -10.68
CA LEU A 73 -3.85 -9.78 -9.57
C LEU A 73 -2.42 -9.29 -9.86
N ARG A 74 -1.55 -10.18 -10.36
CA ARG A 74 -0.14 -9.92 -10.65
C ARG A 74 0.12 -9.30 -12.03
N TYR A 75 -0.90 -8.92 -12.80
CA TYR A 75 -0.74 -8.54 -14.21
C TYR A 75 0.39 -7.53 -14.45
N GLY A 76 0.41 -6.42 -13.70
CA GLY A 76 1.41 -5.36 -13.84
C GLY A 76 2.80 -5.69 -13.29
N LEU A 77 2.98 -6.82 -12.59
CA LEU A 77 4.28 -7.22 -12.08
C LEU A 77 5.13 -7.89 -13.17
N PRO A 78 6.47 -7.89 -12.99
CA PRO A 78 7.36 -8.66 -13.85
C PRO A 78 7.03 -10.16 -13.87
N ALA A 79 7.31 -10.83 -14.99
CA ALA A 79 7.14 -12.28 -15.11
C ALA A 79 7.96 -13.07 -14.07
N SER A 80 9.10 -12.53 -13.61
CA SER A 80 9.91 -13.13 -12.53
C SER A 80 9.18 -13.22 -11.18
N LEU A 81 8.11 -12.46 -10.99
CA LEU A 81 7.26 -12.48 -9.79
C LEU A 81 5.89 -13.16 -10.05
N GLY A 82 5.77 -13.88 -11.17
CA GLY A 82 4.52 -14.50 -11.61
C GLY A 82 3.53 -13.52 -12.24
N GLY A 83 3.98 -12.31 -12.60
CA GLY A 83 3.18 -11.35 -13.35
C GLY A 83 3.21 -11.56 -14.86
N ARG A 84 2.74 -10.57 -15.62
CA ARG A 84 2.64 -10.64 -17.10
C ARG A 84 3.38 -9.50 -17.80
N ASP A 85 4.30 -8.84 -17.11
CA ASP A 85 5.06 -7.68 -17.62
C ASP A 85 4.13 -6.57 -18.15
N GLY A 86 2.98 -6.37 -17.49
CA GLY A 86 1.99 -5.38 -17.88
C GLY A 86 2.58 -3.97 -17.92
N THR A 87 2.41 -3.27 -19.03
CA THR A 87 2.99 -1.93 -19.18
C THR A 87 2.17 -0.86 -18.45
N ASN A 88 2.75 0.32 -18.22
CA ASN A 88 2.01 1.46 -17.66
C ASN A 88 0.82 1.88 -18.53
N ILE A 89 0.91 1.72 -19.86
CA ILE A 89 -0.22 1.95 -20.77
C ILE A 89 -1.31 0.90 -20.54
N ASP A 90 -0.93 -0.37 -20.35
CA ASP A 90 -1.89 -1.44 -20.07
C ASP A 90 -2.62 -1.17 -18.75
N MET A 91 -1.87 -0.84 -17.69
CA MET A 91 -2.43 -0.52 -16.38
C MET A 91 -3.38 0.67 -16.44
N ALA A 92 -3.02 1.75 -17.14
CA ALA A 92 -3.90 2.91 -17.32
C ALA A 92 -5.21 2.54 -18.03
N VAL A 93 -5.14 1.78 -19.13
CA VAL A 93 -6.31 1.34 -19.90
C VAL A 93 -7.19 0.37 -19.09
N ILE A 94 -6.57 -0.54 -18.33
CA ILE A 94 -7.29 -1.47 -17.45
C ILE A 94 -8.02 -0.68 -16.34
N ARG A 95 -7.35 0.27 -15.69
CA ARG A 95 -7.96 1.12 -14.65
C ARG A 95 -9.13 1.92 -15.20
N GLU A 96 -8.95 2.53 -16.37
CA GLU A 96 -10.02 3.25 -17.06
C GLU A 96 -11.21 2.33 -17.38
N HIS A 97 -10.95 1.15 -17.96
CA HIS A 97 -12.01 0.17 -18.28
C HIS A 97 -12.79 -0.27 -17.04
N LEU A 98 -12.09 -0.63 -15.97
CA LEU A 98 -12.72 -1.07 -14.72
C LEU A 98 -13.49 0.05 -14.02
N ALA A 99 -13.01 1.30 -14.10
CA ALA A 99 -13.70 2.46 -13.56
C ALA A 99 -15.00 2.79 -14.32
N HIS A 100 -15.02 2.62 -15.65
CA HIS A 100 -16.24 2.82 -16.47
C HIS A 100 -17.36 1.83 -16.14
N ARG A 101 -17.03 0.67 -15.57
CA ARG A 101 -18.02 -0.29 -15.04
C ARG A 101 -18.69 0.17 -13.75
N GLY A 102 -18.22 1.25 -13.13
CA GLY A 102 -18.67 1.74 -11.84
C GLY A 102 -18.06 0.98 -10.66
N LEU A 103 -18.45 1.41 -9.46
CA LEU A 103 -18.00 0.81 -8.21
C LEU A 103 -18.49 -0.64 -8.11
N GLY A 104 -17.55 -1.56 -7.84
CA GLY A 104 -17.86 -2.97 -7.64
C GLY A 104 -16.68 -3.71 -7.02
N LEU A 105 -16.88 -4.99 -6.71
CA LEU A 105 -15.85 -5.83 -6.12
C LEU A 105 -14.65 -6.03 -7.07
N HIS A 106 -14.87 -5.86 -8.39
CA HIS A 106 -13.81 -5.90 -9.40
C HIS A 106 -12.83 -4.73 -9.26
N ASN A 107 -13.32 -3.55 -8.85
CA ASN A 107 -12.55 -2.32 -8.73
C ASN A 107 -13.29 -1.27 -7.90
N ASP A 108 -12.69 -0.86 -6.79
CA ASP A 108 -13.19 0.18 -5.91
C ASP A 108 -12.09 1.21 -5.65
N LEU A 109 -12.22 2.38 -6.29
CA LEU A 109 -11.27 3.48 -6.17
C LEU A 109 -11.28 4.14 -4.78
N GLN A 110 -12.28 3.86 -3.94
CA GLN A 110 -12.34 4.44 -2.60
C GLN A 110 -11.30 3.83 -1.65
N ASN A 111 -10.97 2.55 -1.83
CA ASN A 111 -10.01 1.79 -1.01
C ASN A 111 -8.91 1.16 -1.88
N GLU A 112 -8.81 1.59 -3.14
CA GLU A 112 -7.86 1.13 -4.15
C GLU A 112 -7.85 -0.40 -4.38
N SER A 113 -8.92 -1.10 -3.97
CA SER A 113 -9.02 -2.54 -4.22
C SER A 113 -9.38 -2.81 -5.68
N SER A 114 -8.72 -3.82 -6.26
CA SER A 114 -8.98 -4.21 -7.63
C SER A 114 -8.53 -5.65 -7.89
N ILE A 115 -9.15 -6.30 -8.87
CA ILE A 115 -8.73 -7.62 -9.37
C ILE A 115 -7.37 -7.57 -10.08
N VAL A 116 -6.91 -6.38 -10.46
CA VAL A 116 -5.55 -6.14 -10.96
C VAL A 116 -4.83 -5.29 -9.91
N GLY A 117 -3.83 -5.86 -9.24
CA GLY A 117 -3.12 -5.19 -8.15
C GLY A 117 -2.14 -4.13 -8.66
N ASN A 118 -1.97 -3.03 -7.91
CA ASN A 118 -0.98 -1.99 -8.25
C ASN A 118 0.43 -2.32 -7.72
N PHE A 119 0.51 -3.01 -6.57
CA PHE A 119 1.74 -3.50 -5.94
C PHE A 119 2.98 -2.56 -5.92
N PRO A 120 2.82 -1.24 -5.65
CA PRO A 120 3.97 -0.31 -5.57
C PRO A 120 4.99 -0.75 -4.50
N GLN A 121 4.53 -1.41 -3.44
CA GLN A 121 5.38 -1.93 -2.37
C GLN A 121 6.25 -3.12 -2.80
N VAL A 122 5.74 -3.97 -3.70
CA VAL A 122 6.53 -5.05 -4.30
C VAL A 122 7.62 -4.45 -5.18
N ILE A 123 7.28 -3.43 -5.99
CA ILE A 123 8.25 -2.72 -6.84
C ILE A 123 9.35 -2.04 -6.01
N MET A 124 8.98 -1.39 -4.91
CA MET A 124 9.96 -0.84 -3.95
C MET A 124 10.86 -1.93 -3.37
N MET A 125 10.27 -3.04 -2.92
CA MET A 125 11.02 -4.16 -2.33
C MET A 125 12.01 -4.77 -3.32
N GLU A 126 11.59 -4.98 -4.57
CA GLU A 126 12.50 -5.50 -5.61
C GLU A 126 13.65 -4.54 -5.90
N ARG A 127 13.36 -3.24 -5.97
CA ARG A 127 14.33 -2.22 -6.34
C ARG A 127 15.33 -1.88 -5.23
N PHE A 128 14.86 -1.82 -3.98
CA PHE A 128 15.65 -1.29 -2.86
C PHE A 128 15.93 -2.31 -1.77
N GLY A 129 15.21 -3.44 -1.75
CA GLY A 129 15.44 -4.49 -0.77
C GLY A 129 16.83 -5.11 -0.92
N SER A 130 17.40 -5.57 0.20
CA SER A 130 18.50 -6.54 0.16
C SER A 130 18.01 -7.91 -0.35
N ASP A 131 18.93 -8.81 -0.69
CA ASP A 131 18.56 -10.18 -1.09
C ASP A 131 17.75 -10.90 0.01
N ALA A 132 18.13 -10.69 1.28
CA ALA A 132 17.41 -11.25 2.43
C ALA A 132 16.00 -10.64 2.57
N GLN A 133 15.86 -9.33 2.35
CA GLN A 133 14.55 -8.69 2.38
C GLN A 133 13.68 -9.19 1.22
N ARG A 134 14.16 -9.18 -0.03
CA ARG A 134 13.40 -9.71 -1.18
C ARG A 134 12.89 -11.13 -0.94
N ALA A 135 13.76 -12.01 -0.43
CA ALA A 135 13.40 -13.41 -0.13
C ALA A 135 12.29 -13.53 0.93
N LEU A 136 12.21 -12.60 1.89
CA LEU A 136 11.20 -12.60 2.96
C LEU A 136 9.92 -11.85 2.60
N TRP A 137 10.00 -10.86 1.71
CA TRP A 137 8.95 -9.86 1.54
C TRP A 137 8.23 -9.93 0.21
N SER A 138 8.91 -10.25 -0.90
CA SER A 138 8.32 -10.02 -2.23
C SER A 138 7.04 -10.83 -2.47
N GLU A 139 7.06 -12.14 -2.21
CA GLU A 139 5.85 -12.97 -2.30
C GLU A 139 4.87 -12.68 -1.16
N ALA A 140 5.38 -12.39 0.05
CA ALA A 140 4.54 -12.12 1.21
C ALA A 140 3.70 -10.84 1.06
N LEU A 141 4.23 -9.84 0.33
CA LEU A 141 3.50 -8.62 -0.03
C LEU A 141 2.40 -8.87 -1.07
N ILE A 142 2.61 -9.81 -1.99
CA ILE A 142 1.62 -10.19 -3.01
C ILE A 142 0.50 -11.02 -2.37
N SER A 143 0.86 -11.99 -1.52
CA SER A 143 -0.09 -12.89 -0.85
C SER A 143 -0.83 -12.22 0.31
N GLY A 144 -0.29 -11.13 0.84
CA GLY A 144 -0.81 -10.41 2.01
C GLY A 144 -0.40 -11.02 3.36
N GLU A 145 0.50 -12.01 3.38
CA GLU A 145 1.12 -12.51 4.62
C GLU A 145 1.91 -11.42 5.35
N ARG A 146 2.55 -10.54 4.58
CA ARG A 146 3.16 -9.31 5.07
C ARG A 146 2.58 -8.12 4.33
N SER A 147 2.49 -7.01 5.04
CA SER A 147 1.98 -5.75 4.52
C SER A 147 2.69 -4.61 5.22
N MET A 148 2.87 -3.51 4.50
CA MET A 148 3.39 -2.28 5.07
C MET A 148 2.39 -1.13 4.87
N ALA A 149 2.15 -0.34 5.91
CA ALA A 149 1.60 1.00 5.73
C ALA A 149 2.71 1.95 5.22
N PHE A 150 2.35 3.18 4.85
CA PHE A 150 3.29 4.15 4.28
C PHE A 150 3.34 5.44 5.11
N GLY A 151 4.19 5.44 6.13
CA GLY A 151 4.40 6.57 7.03
C GLY A 151 5.38 7.63 6.53
N LEU A 152 4.98 8.41 5.52
CA LEU A 152 5.75 9.57 5.04
C LEU A 152 5.26 10.88 5.65
N THR A 153 3.97 11.19 5.45
CA THR A 153 3.31 12.44 5.85
C THR A 153 3.35 12.64 7.36
N GLU A 154 3.51 13.89 7.78
CA GLU A 154 3.55 14.30 9.19
C GLU A 154 2.54 15.43 9.48
N PRO A 155 2.21 15.69 10.76
CA PRO A 155 1.22 16.70 11.13
C PRO A 155 1.44 18.10 10.54
N GLN A 156 2.70 18.51 10.40
CA GLN A 156 3.09 19.81 9.85
C GLN A 156 3.62 19.75 8.41
N HIS A 157 3.87 18.53 7.88
CA HIS A 157 4.60 18.32 6.63
C HIS A 157 3.90 17.28 5.76
N GLY A 158 3.17 17.75 4.74
CA GLY A 158 2.52 16.90 3.73
C GLY A 158 3.18 17.03 2.37
N SER A 159 2.87 18.12 1.65
CA SER A 159 3.39 18.37 0.30
C SER A 159 4.91 18.50 0.25
N ASP A 160 5.52 19.07 1.29
CA ASP A 160 6.97 19.13 1.43
C ASP A 160 7.46 18.05 2.40
N ALA A 161 7.58 16.82 1.89
CA ALA A 161 8.05 15.69 2.68
C ALA A 161 9.53 15.81 3.09
N THR A 162 10.30 16.74 2.52
CA THR A 162 11.72 16.91 2.87
C THR A 162 11.91 17.59 4.23
N TRP A 163 10.86 18.23 4.76
CA TRP A 163 10.87 18.90 6.06
C TRP A 163 10.51 18.00 7.24
N LEU A 164 10.27 16.70 7.01
CA LEU A 164 9.90 15.76 8.06
C LEU A 164 10.79 15.90 9.32
N GLU A 165 10.14 15.84 10.47
CA GLU A 165 10.68 16.01 11.83
C GLU A 165 10.95 14.67 12.52
N THR A 166 10.29 13.59 12.07
CA THR A 166 10.62 12.24 12.54
C THR A 166 12.10 11.99 12.30
N HIS A 167 12.82 11.58 13.33
CA HIS A 167 14.26 11.36 13.27
C HIS A 167 14.63 9.96 13.75
N ALA A 168 15.75 9.47 13.24
CA ALA A 168 16.32 8.20 13.63
C ALA A 168 17.80 8.38 13.96
N VAL A 169 18.21 7.93 15.15
CA VAL A 169 19.60 7.99 15.61
C VAL A 169 20.14 6.58 15.85
N GLN A 170 21.45 6.40 15.69
CA GLN A 170 22.09 5.13 16.05
C GLN A 170 21.93 4.85 17.55
N ASP A 171 21.50 3.64 17.88
CA ASP A 171 21.40 3.18 19.27
C ASP A 171 22.79 2.77 19.77
N GLY A 172 23.40 3.62 20.60
CA GLY A 172 24.70 3.33 21.20
C GLY A 172 24.73 2.10 22.12
N SER A 173 23.58 1.49 22.47
CA SER A 173 23.49 0.29 23.29
C SER A 173 23.50 -1.02 22.49
N LYS A 174 23.23 -0.97 21.17
CA LYS A 174 23.21 -2.13 20.28
C LYS A 174 23.76 -1.74 18.91
N GLU A 175 24.90 -2.34 18.55
CA GLU A 175 25.58 -2.03 17.29
C GLU A 175 24.65 -2.17 16.08
N GLY A 176 24.53 -1.09 15.30
CA GLY A 176 23.73 -1.02 14.08
C GLY A 176 22.23 -0.80 14.28
N ALA A 177 21.71 -0.82 15.50
CA ALA A 177 20.30 -0.54 15.74
C ALA A 177 20.01 0.97 15.65
N TRP A 178 18.76 1.31 15.37
CA TRP A 178 18.24 2.68 15.31
C TRP A 178 17.17 2.90 16.37
N LEU A 179 17.13 4.12 16.92
CA LEU A 179 16.02 4.63 17.73
C LEU A 179 15.28 5.68 16.93
N ILE A 180 13.97 5.50 16.75
CA ILE A 180 13.11 6.36 15.94
C ILE A 180 12.14 7.09 16.86
N ASN A 181 12.06 8.40 16.70
CA ASN A 181 11.12 9.27 17.40
C ASN A 181 10.43 10.22 16.42
N GLY A 182 9.11 10.39 16.59
CA GLY A 182 8.32 11.29 15.75
C GLY A 182 6.87 10.88 15.65
N SER A 183 6.19 11.40 14.63
CA SER A 183 4.81 11.09 14.34
C SER A 183 4.52 11.10 12.85
N LYS A 184 3.61 10.23 12.43
CA LYS A 184 3.10 10.15 11.06
C LYS A 184 1.59 10.32 11.03
N ARG A 185 1.09 10.76 9.89
CA ARG A 185 -0.30 11.11 9.70
C ARG A 185 -0.84 10.52 8.41
N PHE A 186 -2.07 10.03 8.49
CA PHE A 186 -2.83 9.42 7.40
C PHE A 186 -2.21 8.11 6.89
N ASN A 187 -1.67 7.29 7.80
CA ASN A 187 -1.06 6.01 7.45
C ASN A 187 -2.18 5.00 7.13
N THR A 188 -2.59 4.97 5.86
CA THR A 188 -3.65 4.11 5.35
C THR A 188 -3.35 2.63 5.59
N GLY A 189 -4.32 1.91 6.15
CA GLY A 189 -4.25 0.46 6.35
C GLY A 189 -3.41 0.00 7.52
N VAL A 190 -2.90 0.92 8.36
CA VAL A 190 -2.03 0.59 9.50
C VAL A 190 -2.71 -0.30 10.53
N HIS A 191 -4.05 -0.31 10.60
CA HIS A 191 -4.84 -1.19 11.48
C HIS A 191 -4.62 -2.67 11.27
N ARG A 192 -4.19 -3.06 10.06
CA ARG A 192 -3.90 -4.45 9.69
C ARG A 192 -2.50 -4.65 9.11
N ALA A 193 -1.68 -3.60 9.11
CA ALA A 193 -0.34 -3.69 8.55
C ALA A 193 0.58 -4.44 9.50
N THR A 194 1.40 -5.36 8.98
CA THR A 194 2.44 -6.01 9.80
C THR A 194 3.56 -5.05 10.16
N HIS A 195 3.83 -4.10 9.28
CA HIS A 195 4.87 -3.08 9.43
C HIS A 195 4.35 -1.74 8.92
N ASP A 196 5.07 -0.68 9.23
CA ASP A 196 4.90 0.63 8.65
C ASP A 196 6.23 1.08 8.04
N LEU A 197 6.22 1.54 6.79
CA LEU A 197 7.40 2.07 6.14
C LEU A 197 7.60 3.52 6.59
N ILE A 198 8.36 3.69 7.67
CA ILE A 198 8.62 4.98 8.30
C ILE A 198 9.79 5.69 7.62
N PHE A 199 9.56 6.91 7.16
CA PHE A 199 10.62 7.79 6.68
C PHE A 199 11.08 8.70 7.81
N ALA A 200 12.37 8.64 8.16
CA ALA A 200 12.93 9.42 9.25
C ALA A 200 14.25 10.08 8.85
N ARG A 201 14.52 11.27 9.40
CA ARG A 201 15.75 12.01 9.20
C ARG A 201 16.87 11.38 10.02
N THR A 202 17.91 10.92 9.34
CA THR A 202 19.12 10.28 9.90
C THR A 202 20.34 11.19 9.82
N SER A 203 20.33 12.17 8.91
CA SER A 203 21.37 13.19 8.81
C SER A 203 20.86 14.45 8.11
N GLY A 204 21.71 15.48 8.05
CA GLY A 204 21.39 16.76 7.41
C GLY A 204 20.32 17.57 8.15
N GLU A 205 19.80 18.59 7.47
CA GLU A 205 18.84 19.56 8.04
C GLU A 205 17.46 19.44 7.37
N PRO A 206 16.37 19.85 8.04
CA PRO A 206 15.04 19.93 7.44
C PRO A 206 15.05 20.67 6.09
N GLY A 207 14.29 20.16 5.11
CA GLY A 207 14.24 20.69 3.75
C GLY A 207 15.32 20.14 2.81
N GLN A 208 16.32 19.41 3.33
CA GLN A 208 17.29 18.75 2.47
C GLN A 208 16.72 17.44 1.91
N ALA A 209 16.92 17.23 0.61
CA ALA A 209 16.48 16.02 -0.09
C ALA A 209 17.26 14.75 0.31
N ARG A 210 18.49 14.90 0.83
CA ARG A 210 19.30 13.81 1.42
C ARG A 210 19.18 13.84 2.94
N GLY A 211 19.52 12.71 3.56
CA GLY A 211 19.49 12.56 5.01
C GLY A 211 18.19 11.99 5.55
N ILE A 212 17.32 11.48 4.67
CA ILE A 212 16.11 10.73 5.02
C ILE A 212 16.38 9.26 4.76
N THR A 213 15.97 8.37 5.67
CA THR A 213 16.08 6.92 5.54
C THR A 213 14.69 6.28 5.68
N ALA A 214 14.45 5.19 4.95
CA ALA A 214 13.22 4.42 5.02
C ALA A 214 13.42 3.17 5.89
N PHE A 215 12.52 2.95 6.86
CA PHE A 215 12.61 1.87 7.84
C PHE A 215 11.35 1.00 7.80
N LEU A 216 11.53 -0.32 7.70
CA LEU A 216 10.48 -1.32 7.90
C LEU A 216 10.27 -1.50 9.41
N VAL A 217 9.36 -0.72 10.00
CA VAL A 217 9.08 -0.73 11.43
C VAL A 217 7.93 -1.68 11.73
N PRO A 218 8.10 -2.73 12.55
CA PRO A 218 6.98 -3.58 12.97
C PRO A 218 5.92 -2.76 13.72
N THR A 219 4.63 -2.97 13.41
CA THR A 219 3.53 -2.22 14.07
C THR A 219 3.30 -2.66 15.51
N ASP A 220 3.86 -3.80 15.92
CA ASP A 220 3.87 -4.31 17.29
C ASP A 220 5.16 -3.95 18.06
N ALA A 221 6.05 -3.15 17.46
CA ALA A 221 7.28 -2.72 18.11
C ALA A 221 6.97 -1.89 19.37
N GLN A 222 7.74 -2.10 20.44
CA GLN A 222 7.63 -1.28 21.64
C GLN A 222 7.87 0.19 21.29
N GLY A 223 6.93 1.06 21.69
CA GLY A 223 6.96 2.49 21.41
C GLY A 223 6.21 2.93 20.15
N PHE A 224 5.72 1.98 19.34
CA PHE A 224 4.84 2.25 18.20
C PHE A 224 3.39 2.24 18.68
N THR A 225 2.65 3.33 18.43
CA THR A 225 1.24 3.41 18.79
C THR A 225 0.42 4.09 17.71
N VAL A 226 -0.82 3.60 17.51
CA VAL A 226 -1.84 4.23 16.66
C VAL A 226 -2.93 4.79 17.59
N PRO A 227 -2.85 6.05 18.03
CA PRO A 227 -3.77 6.57 19.04
C PRO A 227 -5.21 6.71 18.55
N TYR A 228 -5.42 6.93 17.25
CA TYR A 228 -6.74 7.05 16.62
C TYR A 228 -6.65 6.96 15.09
N TYR A 229 -7.81 6.80 14.47
CA TYR A 229 -8.01 6.93 13.01
C TYR A 229 -8.79 8.20 12.70
N TRP A 230 -8.46 8.83 11.57
CA TRP A 230 -9.10 10.07 11.15
C TRP A 230 -10.47 9.80 10.54
N TRP A 231 -11.51 10.48 11.04
CA TRP A 231 -12.84 10.44 10.45
C TRP A 231 -12.89 11.24 9.14
N THR A 232 -13.06 10.54 8.02
CA THR A 232 -13.03 11.11 6.66
C THR A 232 -14.41 11.24 6.04
N PHE A 233 -14.50 12.00 4.95
CA PHE A 233 -15.77 12.17 4.23
C PHE A 233 -16.27 10.86 3.61
N ASN A 234 -15.36 10.04 3.09
CA ASN A 234 -15.65 8.69 2.64
C ASN A 234 -15.25 7.72 3.76
N MET A 235 -16.16 6.82 4.15
CA MET A 235 -15.94 5.79 5.18
C MET A 235 -15.85 4.39 4.54
N PRO A 236 -15.08 3.43 5.08
CA PRO A 236 -14.43 3.42 6.40
C PRO A 236 -13.15 4.27 6.51
N THR A 237 -12.67 4.44 7.73
CA THR A 237 -11.51 5.28 8.09
C THR A 237 -10.33 4.42 8.50
N ASP A 238 -9.46 4.13 7.55
CA ASP A 238 -8.24 3.35 7.76
C ASP A 238 -6.97 4.23 7.80
N HIS A 239 -7.14 5.55 7.89
CA HIS A 239 -6.06 6.53 7.94
C HIS A 239 -5.62 6.80 9.38
N GLY A 240 -4.62 6.08 9.88
CA GLY A 240 -4.13 6.21 11.25
C GLY A 240 -3.22 7.43 11.46
N GLU A 241 -3.27 8.02 12.66
CA GLU A 241 -2.15 8.77 13.21
C GLU A 241 -1.19 7.75 13.85
N VAL A 242 0.13 7.92 13.69
CA VAL A 242 1.14 7.03 14.27
C VAL A 242 2.08 7.84 15.14
N GLU A 243 2.34 7.37 16.35
CA GLU A 243 3.33 7.94 17.26
C GLU A 243 4.47 6.94 17.46
N LEU A 244 5.70 7.45 17.41
CA LEU A 244 6.93 6.68 17.57
C LEU A 244 7.69 7.26 18.76
N ASN A 245 7.78 6.50 19.84
CA ASN A 245 8.45 6.89 21.08
C ASN A 245 9.58 5.90 21.39
N ASP A 246 10.82 6.27 21.10
CA ASP A 246 12.02 5.45 21.24
C ASP A 246 11.89 4.05 20.58
N VAL A 247 11.25 4.00 19.41
CA VAL A 247 11.05 2.75 18.67
C VAL A 247 12.40 2.23 18.19
N ARG A 248 12.77 1.04 18.65
CA ARG A 248 14.04 0.41 18.31
C ARG A 248 13.88 -0.56 17.15
N VAL A 249 14.66 -0.37 16.09
CA VAL A 249 14.74 -1.30 14.95
C VAL A 249 16.19 -1.72 14.65
N PRO A 250 16.42 -2.93 14.14
CA PRO A 250 17.75 -3.38 13.74
C PRO A 250 18.26 -2.67 12.46
N ALA A 251 19.55 -2.83 12.15
CA ALA A 251 20.18 -2.23 10.96
C ALA A 251 19.51 -2.67 9.65
N ASP A 252 19.07 -3.93 9.58
CA ASP A 252 18.44 -4.56 8.42
C ASP A 252 16.96 -4.19 8.27
N ALA A 253 16.42 -3.33 9.15
CA ALA A 253 15.14 -2.68 8.94
C ALA A 253 15.21 -1.57 7.87
N VAL A 254 16.40 -1.08 7.52
CA VAL A 254 16.56 -0.08 6.45
C VAL A 254 16.18 -0.68 5.10
N LEU A 255 15.25 -0.04 4.39
CA LEU A 255 14.92 -0.36 3.00
C LEU A 255 15.67 0.60 2.08
N GLY A 256 16.59 0.07 1.26
CA GLY A 256 17.51 0.85 0.44
C GLY A 256 18.77 1.25 1.20
N GLU A 257 19.24 2.47 0.95
CA GLU A 257 20.47 3.01 1.56
C GLU A 257 20.12 4.07 2.62
N VAL A 258 20.94 4.14 3.68
CA VAL A 258 20.90 5.23 4.66
C VAL A 258 21.05 6.58 3.94
N ASP A 259 20.26 7.56 4.36
CA ASP A 259 20.18 8.92 3.81
C ASP A 259 19.62 9.04 2.37
N ARG A 260 19.13 7.93 1.79
CA ARG A 260 18.57 7.83 0.43
C ARG A 260 17.09 7.40 0.39
N GLY A 261 16.40 7.40 1.52
CA GLY A 261 15.00 6.99 1.66
C GLY A 261 14.01 7.79 0.81
N LEU A 262 14.32 9.04 0.44
CA LEU A 262 13.44 9.82 -0.44
C LEU A 262 13.29 9.18 -1.83
N GLU A 263 14.28 8.42 -2.32
CA GLU A 263 14.19 7.69 -3.60
C GLU A 263 13.20 6.52 -3.52
N VAL A 264 13.11 5.89 -2.35
CA VAL A 264 12.12 4.85 -2.04
C VAL A 264 10.71 5.46 -2.08
N ALA A 265 10.52 6.59 -1.38
CA ALA A 265 9.24 7.31 -1.38
C ALA A 265 8.82 7.77 -2.78
N GLN A 266 9.76 8.29 -3.58
CA GLN A 266 9.47 8.73 -4.95
C GLN A 266 9.08 7.57 -5.86
N THR A 267 9.65 6.37 -5.66
CA THR A 267 9.23 5.18 -6.40
C THR A 267 7.77 4.84 -6.08
N PHE A 268 7.37 4.83 -4.80
CA PHE A 268 5.97 4.66 -4.42
C PHE A 268 5.05 5.67 -5.11
N LEU A 269 5.44 6.95 -5.15
CA LEU A 269 4.63 8.01 -5.75
C LEU A 269 4.52 7.89 -7.27
N HIS A 270 5.60 7.50 -7.96
CA HIS A 270 5.55 7.32 -9.42
C HIS A 270 4.65 6.16 -9.81
N GLU A 271 4.73 5.04 -9.12
CA GLU A 271 3.91 3.85 -9.41
C GLU A 271 2.41 4.04 -9.04
N ASN A 272 2.08 4.90 -8.08
CA ASN A 272 0.67 5.17 -7.71
C ASN A 272 0.00 6.31 -8.48
N ARG A 273 0.75 7.12 -9.24
CA ARG A 273 0.20 8.27 -9.97
C ARG A 273 -0.18 7.96 -11.42
N ILE A 274 0.10 6.74 -11.87
CA ILE A 274 -0.25 6.20 -13.19
C ILE A 274 -1.65 5.58 -13.10
#